data_AF-A0A7C3TII5-F1
#
_entry.id   AF-A0A7C3TII5-F1
#
_cell.length_a   1.000
_cell.length_b   1.000
_cell.length_c   1.000
_cell.angle_alpha   90.00
_cell.angle_beta   90.00
_cell.angle_gamma   90.00
#
_symmetry.space_group_name_H-M   'P 1'
#
loop_
_entity.id
_entity.type
_entity.pdbx_description
1 polymer ?
#
loop_
_entity_poly.entity_id
_entity_poly.type
_entity_poly.pdbx_seq_one_letter_code
_entity_poly.pdbx_strand_id
1 'polypeptide(L)'
;MKSKRVDKARALINSAIRINDEAIMIFSKSSNPMNIADMVWEAYSKLEHAIILLKLDLGVEFSQRQESLEDPSDVGGLLVKASDNLVNALNKMDSDLHEVLMNSRSARDALKLALFQIEKGNL
;
A
#
# COMPACT_ATOMS: atom_id res chain seq x y z
N MET A 1 16.24 20.28 2.50
CA MET A 1 17.09 19.11 2.83
C MET A 1 16.24 17.87 2.63
N LYS A 2 16.59 16.92 1.76
CA LYS A 2 15.77 15.71 1.55
C LYS A 2 15.77 14.88 2.83
N SER A 3 14.59 14.53 3.34
CA SER A 3 14.48 13.71 4.53
C SER A 3 14.88 12.27 4.23
N LYS A 4 15.84 11.73 5.01
CA LYS A 4 16.21 10.31 4.97
C LYS A 4 15.03 9.39 5.27
N ARG A 5 14.03 9.85 6.03
CA ARG A 5 12.82 9.08 6.35
C ARG A 5 11.90 8.99 5.14
N VAL A 6 11.70 10.10 4.43
CA VAL A 6 10.92 10.13 3.18
C VAL A 6 11.55 9.23 2.12
N ASP A 7 12.87 9.30 1.94
CA ASP A 7 13.57 8.43 0.97
C ASP A 7 13.40 6.95 1.31
N LYS A 8 13.48 6.58 2.60
CA LYS A 8 13.23 5.21 3.06
C LYS A 8 11.78 4.79 2.88
N ALA A 9 10.82 5.67 3.16
CA ALA A 9 9.40 5.40 2.94
C ALA A 9 9.10 5.16 1.46
N ARG A 10 9.68 5.96 0.54
CA ARG A 10 9.58 5.76 -0.91
C ARG A 10 10.12 4.40 -1.35
N ALA A 11 11.26 3.97 -0.80
CA ALA A 11 11.83 2.67 -1.11
C ALA A 11 10.91 1.52 -0.64
N LEU A 12 10.30 1.65 0.55
CA LEU A 12 9.35 0.67 1.08
C LEU A 12 8.05 0.62 0.26
N ILE A 13 7.49 1.78 -0.13
CA ILE A 13 6.31 1.86 -1.01
C ILE A 13 6.59 1.19 -2.35
N ASN A 14 7.73 1.48 -2.98
CA ASN A 14 8.15 0.81 -4.21
C ASN A 14 8.26 -0.71 -4.05
N SER A 15 8.83 -1.18 -2.94
CA SER A 15 8.92 -2.60 -2.67
C SER A 15 7.53 -3.24 -2.44
N ALA A 16 6.61 -2.56 -1.76
CA ALA A 16 5.24 -3.02 -1.56
C ALA A 16 4.50 -3.14 -2.90
N ILE A 17 4.65 -2.15 -3.78
CA ILE A 17 4.10 -2.19 -5.16
C ILE A 17 4.63 -3.41 -5.90
N ARG A 18 5.96 -3.64 -5.88
CA ARG A 18 6.58 -4.76 -6.61
C ARG A 18 6.06 -6.12 -6.13
N ILE A 19 6.01 -6.33 -4.82
CA ILE A 19 5.54 -7.59 -4.22
C ILE A 19 4.06 -7.81 -4.55
N ASN A 20 3.24 -6.76 -4.46
CA ASN A 20 1.82 -6.86 -4.77
C ASN A 20 1.56 -7.09 -6.27
N ASP A 21 2.34 -6.49 -7.17
CA ASP A 21 2.30 -6.79 -8.61
C ASP A 21 2.67 -8.25 -8.90
N GLU A 22 3.65 -8.81 -8.18
CA GLU A 22 4.03 -10.21 -8.28
C GLU A 22 2.91 -11.14 -7.77
N ALA A 23 2.27 -10.79 -6.64
CA ALA A 23 1.11 -11.50 -6.11
C ALA A 23 -0.05 -11.52 -7.11
N ILE A 24 -0.38 -10.36 -7.71
CA ILE A 24 -1.42 -10.22 -8.76
C ILE A 24 -1.09 -11.10 -9.98
N MET A 25 0.17 -11.14 -10.39
CA MET A 25 0.60 -11.96 -11.52
C MET A 25 0.45 -13.45 -11.23
N ILE A 26 0.84 -13.90 -10.03
CA ILE A 26 0.71 -15.31 -9.61
C ILE A 26 -0.76 -15.70 -9.49
N PHE A 27 -1.60 -14.82 -8.93
CA PHE A 27 -3.06 -14.98 -8.92
C PHE A 27 -3.62 -15.25 -10.31
N SER A 28 -3.20 -14.43 -11.28
CA SER A 28 -3.69 -14.50 -12.66
C SER A 28 -3.24 -15.78 -13.39
N LYS A 29 -2.28 -16.53 -12.81
CA LYS A 29 -1.73 -17.79 -13.36
C LYS A 29 -2.22 -19.02 -12.57
N SER A 30 -3.21 -18.89 -11.69
CA SER A 30 -3.84 -20.00 -10.96
C SER A 30 -2.89 -20.82 -10.07
N SER A 31 -1.87 -20.17 -9.49
CA SER A 31 -0.87 -20.84 -8.63
C SER A 31 -1.21 -20.72 -7.15
N ASN A 32 -0.76 -21.71 -6.37
CA ASN A 32 -0.95 -21.93 -4.92
C ASN A 32 -1.27 -20.66 -4.07
N PRO A 33 -2.47 -20.58 -3.44
CA PRO A 33 -2.93 -19.41 -2.68
C PRO A 33 -2.10 -19.10 -1.41
N MET A 34 -1.45 -20.11 -0.81
CA MET A 34 -0.70 -19.90 0.44
C MET A 34 0.52 -18.98 0.23
N ASN A 35 1.21 -19.12 -0.91
CA ASN A 35 2.32 -18.24 -1.26
C ASN A 35 1.84 -16.81 -1.52
N ILE A 36 0.59 -16.62 -1.95
CA ILE A 36 0.07 -15.30 -2.25
C ILE A 36 -0.29 -14.56 -0.96
N ALA A 37 -0.77 -15.27 0.07
CA ALA A 37 -1.12 -14.66 1.34
C ALA A 37 0.10 -14.02 2.01
N ASP A 38 1.22 -14.75 2.00
CA ASP A 38 2.50 -14.26 2.51
C ASP A 38 2.98 -13.02 1.76
N MET A 39 2.82 -12.98 0.43
CA MET A 39 3.20 -11.83 -0.38
C MET A 39 2.34 -10.60 -0.12
N VAL A 40 1.00 -10.77 -0.03
CA VAL A 40 0.08 -9.66 0.30
C VAL A 40 0.37 -9.14 1.70
N TRP A 41 0.64 -10.03 2.66
CA TRP A 41 1.05 -9.66 4.02
C TRP A 41 2.37 -8.89 4.03
N GLU A 42 3.35 -9.34 3.26
CA GLU A 42 4.64 -8.67 3.14
C GLU A 42 4.51 -7.26 2.53
N ALA A 43 3.67 -7.10 1.50
CA ALA A 43 3.36 -5.80 0.90
C ALA A 43 2.69 -4.88 1.93
N TYR A 44 1.73 -5.39 2.69
CA TYR A 44 1.05 -4.67 3.77
C TYR A 44 2.03 -4.20 4.85
N SER A 45 2.88 -5.10 5.35
CA SER A 45 3.87 -4.77 6.40
C SER A 45 4.84 -3.65 5.96
N LYS A 46 5.29 -3.68 4.70
CA LYS A 46 6.15 -2.63 4.15
C LYS A 46 5.43 -1.30 4.01
N LEU A 47 4.15 -1.32 3.61
CA LEU A 47 3.32 -0.12 3.54
C LEU A 47 3.14 0.51 4.93
N GLU A 48 2.78 -0.28 5.95
CA GLU A 48 2.63 0.22 7.32
C GLU A 48 3.93 0.84 7.85
N HIS A 49 5.07 0.21 7.57
CA HIS A 49 6.37 0.79 7.93
C HIS A 49 6.64 2.11 7.18
N ALA A 50 6.29 2.21 5.90
CA ALA A 50 6.43 3.46 5.16
C ALA A 50 5.56 4.57 5.75
N ILE A 51 4.31 4.26 6.10
CA ILE A 51 3.37 5.17 6.77
C ILE A 51 3.98 5.69 8.07
N ILE A 52 4.49 4.80 8.93
CA ILE A 52 5.13 5.19 10.20
C ILE A 52 6.30 6.15 9.97
N LEU A 53 7.15 5.89 8.96
CA LEU A 53 8.28 6.77 8.65
C LEU A 53 7.83 8.17 8.20
N LEU A 54 6.77 8.26 7.39
CA LEU A 54 6.21 9.53 6.94
C LEU A 54 5.57 10.31 8.10
N LYS A 55 4.82 9.63 8.98
CA LYS A 55 4.27 10.21 10.21
C LYS A 55 5.36 10.85 11.06
N LEU A 56 6.44 10.10 11.30
CA LEU A 56 7.58 10.57 12.08
C LEU A 56 8.32 11.73 11.41
N ASP A 57 8.29 11.84 10.08
CA ASP A 57 8.96 12.93 9.36
C ASP A 57 8.17 14.23 9.39
N LEU A 58 6.86 14.15 9.16
CA LEU A 58 5.98 15.31 9.13
C LEU A 58 5.74 15.91 10.52
N GLY A 59 6.11 15.19 11.59
CA GLY A 59 5.79 15.59 12.97
C GLY A 59 4.28 15.57 13.25
N VAL A 60 3.51 14.95 12.35
CA VAL A 60 2.07 14.83 12.43
C VAL A 60 1.77 13.50 13.11
N GLU A 61 1.10 13.58 14.27
CA GLU A 61 0.22 12.51 14.68
C GLU A 61 -0.87 12.43 13.62
N PHE A 62 -0.69 11.60 12.61
CA PHE A 62 -1.78 11.25 11.69
C PHE A 62 -2.88 10.72 12.59
N SER A 63 -3.89 11.56 12.84
CA SER A 63 -5.06 11.20 13.60
C SER A 63 -5.63 9.93 13.00
N GLN A 64 -6.05 9.05 13.89
CA GLN A 64 -6.60 7.73 13.60
C GLN A 64 -7.35 7.70 12.27
N ARG A 65 -6.82 6.94 11.29
CA ARG A 65 -7.43 6.70 9.97
C ARG A 65 -8.22 7.90 9.46
N GLN A 66 -7.51 8.96 9.08
CA GLN A 66 -8.10 10.13 8.43
C GLN A 66 -9.07 9.64 7.33
N GLU A 67 -10.36 9.90 7.51
CA GLU A 67 -11.38 9.51 6.54
C GLU A 67 -11.00 10.14 5.20
N SER A 68 -10.76 9.28 4.22
CA SER A 68 -10.35 9.63 2.86
C SER A 68 -11.30 10.68 2.28
N LEU A 69 -10.88 11.94 2.28
CA LEU A 69 -11.43 12.91 1.33
C LEU A 69 -11.02 12.47 -0.08
N GLU A 70 -11.89 12.63 -1.07
CA GLU A 70 -11.65 12.24 -2.47
C GLU A 70 -10.55 13.09 -3.17
N ASP A 71 -9.57 13.63 -2.42
CA ASP A 71 -8.45 14.36 -3.00
C ASP A 71 -7.39 13.38 -3.52
N PRO A 72 -7.17 13.28 -4.84
CA PRO A 72 -6.13 12.44 -5.42
C PRO A 72 -4.70 12.92 -5.10
N SER A 73 -4.56 14.04 -4.39
CA SER A 73 -3.30 14.60 -3.90
C SER A 73 -3.04 14.28 -2.43
N ASP A 74 -4.03 13.76 -1.69
CA ASP A 74 -3.88 13.35 -0.29
C ASP A 74 -3.10 12.04 -0.18
N VAL A 75 -1.78 12.16 -0.02
CA VAL A 75 -0.89 11.01 0.21
C VAL A 75 -1.33 10.18 1.41
N GLY A 76 -1.82 10.83 2.47
CA GLY A 76 -2.31 10.17 3.68
C GLY A 76 -3.48 9.24 3.38
N GLY A 77 -4.54 9.78 2.78
CA GLY A 77 -5.72 9.04 2.36
C GLY A 77 -5.40 7.92 1.37
N LEU A 78 -4.50 8.15 0.42
CA LEU A 78 -4.07 7.13 -0.54
C LEU A 78 -3.34 5.95 0.12
N LEU A 79 -2.46 6.21 1.08
CA LEU A 79 -1.75 5.16 1.81
C LEU A 79 -2.69 4.36 2.71
N VAL A 80 -3.66 5.02 3.38
CA VAL A 80 -4.71 4.34 4.16
C VAL A 80 -5.57 3.47 3.25
N LYS A 81 -6.02 4.00 2.10
CA LYS A 81 -6.78 3.24 1.10
C LYS A 81 -6.02 2.01 0.63
N ALA A 82 -4.72 2.15 0.35
CA ALA A 82 -3.90 1.01 -0.04
C ALA A 82 -3.82 -0.05 1.08
N SER A 83 -3.64 0.38 2.32
CA SER A 83 -3.57 -0.49 3.50
C SER A 83 -4.87 -1.26 3.70
N ASP A 84 -6.02 -0.58 3.69
CA ASP A 84 -7.34 -1.21 3.85
C ASP A 84 -7.62 -2.22 2.74
N ASN A 85 -7.24 -1.92 1.49
CA ASN A 85 -7.38 -2.87 0.40
C ASN A 85 -6.49 -4.11 0.58
N LEU A 86 -5.25 -3.98 1.07
CA LEU A 86 -4.40 -5.15 1.34
C LEU A 86 -4.98 -6.00 2.49
N VAL A 87 -5.53 -5.38 3.53
CA VAL A 87 -6.23 -6.09 4.62
C VAL A 87 -7.46 -6.81 4.09
N ASN A 88 -8.27 -6.16 3.26
CA ASN A 88 -9.44 -6.79 2.64
C ASN A 88 -9.03 -7.97 1.74
N ALA A 89 -7.95 -7.84 0.98
CA ALA A 89 -7.39 -8.92 0.18
C ALA A 89 -7.02 -10.13 1.07
N LEU A 90 -6.36 -9.90 2.22
CA LEU A 90 -6.03 -10.97 3.16
C LEU A 90 -7.28 -11.63 3.76
N ASN A 91 -8.27 -10.84 4.16
CA ASN A 91 -9.51 -11.34 4.77
C ASN A 91 -10.35 -12.19 3.81
N LYS A 92 -10.19 -12.00 2.49
CA LYS A 92 -10.96 -12.69 1.45
C LYS A 92 -10.22 -13.87 0.84
N MET A 93 -8.98 -14.13 1.29
CA MET A 93 -8.08 -15.11 0.68
C MET A 93 -8.68 -16.52 0.55
N ASP A 94 -9.44 -16.95 1.56
CA ASP A 94 -10.04 -18.29 1.60
C ASP A 94 -11.48 -18.36 1.05
N SER A 95 -12.08 -17.21 0.70
CA SER A 95 -13.52 -17.14 0.38
C SER A 95 -13.82 -16.59 -1.01
N ASP A 96 -13.06 -15.61 -1.50
CA ASP A 96 -13.33 -14.96 -2.78
C ASP A 96 -12.04 -14.45 -3.43
N LEU A 97 -11.43 -15.29 -4.26
CA LEU A 97 -10.19 -14.97 -4.98
C LEU A 97 -10.38 -13.80 -5.98
N HIS A 98 -11.61 -13.56 -6.46
CA HIS A 98 -11.87 -12.42 -7.34
C HIS A 98 -11.80 -11.11 -6.55
N GLU A 99 -12.43 -11.06 -5.37
CA GLU A 99 -12.31 -9.91 -4.46
C GLU A 99 -10.85 -9.69 -4.03
N VAL A 100 -10.08 -10.76 -3.78
CA VAL A 100 -8.65 -10.62 -3.44
C VAL A 100 -7.89 -9.91 -4.56
N LEU A 101 -8.11 -10.32 -5.81
CA LEU A 101 -7.47 -9.71 -6.97
C LEU A 101 -7.86 -8.25 -7.15
N MET A 102 -9.15 -7.92 -6.96
CA MET A 102 -9.67 -6.56 -7.11
C MET A 102 -9.15 -5.62 -6.01
N ASN A 103 -9.10 -6.09 -4.77
CA ASN A 103 -8.51 -5.36 -3.65
C ASN A 103 -7.00 -5.16 -3.86
N SER A 104 -6.28 -6.21 -4.27
CA SER A 104 -4.83 -6.12 -4.55
C SER A 104 -4.52 -5.09 -5.64
N ARG A 105 -5.30 -5.05 -6.72
CA ARG A 105 -5.17 -4.04 -7.79
C ARG A 105 -5.45 -2.63 -7.29
N SER A 106 -6.52 -2.47 -6.53
CA SER A 106 -6.90 -1.18 -5.93
C SER A 106 -5.82 -0.65 -4.99
N ALA A 107 -5.22 -1.53 -4.18
CA ALA A 107 -4.08 -1.18 -3.34
C ALA A 107 -2.88 -0.71 -4.15
N ARG A 108 -2.51 -1.45 -5.19
CA ARG A 108 -1.39 -1.09 -6.07
C ARG A 108 -1.60 0.29 -6.70
N ASP A 109 -2.78 0.57 -7.22
CA ASP A 109 -3.05 1.82 -7.94
C ASP A 109 -3.01 3.02 -6.97
N ALA A 110 -3.53 2.85 -5.75
CA ALA A 110 -3.41 3.83 -4.69
C ALA A 110 -1.94 4.07 -4.27
N LEU A 111 -1.12 3.01 -4.15
CA LEU A 111 0.31 3.12 -3.86
C LEU A 111 1.08 3.86 -4.96
N LYS A 112 0.79 3.56 -6.23
CA LYS A 112 1.42 4.25 -7.38
C LYS A 112 1.08 5.73 -7.38
N LEU A 113 -0.17 6.08 -7.09
CA LEU A 113 -0.58 7.48 -6.98
C LEU A 113 0.07 8.17 -5.78
N ALA A 114 0.09 7.54 -4.60
CA ALA A 114 0.76 8.10 -3.42
C ALA A 114 2.24 8.35 -3.67
N LEU A 115 2.94 7.38 -4.28
CA LEU A 115 4.34 7.52 -4.63
C LEU A 115 4.57 8.69 -5.59
N PHE A 116 3.74 8.83 -6.61
CA PHE A 116 3.82 9.94 -7.56
C PHE A 116 3.64 11.30 -6.90
N GLN A 117 2.73 11.42 -5.93
CA GLN A 117 2.52 12.67 -5.18
C GLN A 117 3.72 12.99 -4.27
N ILE A 118 4.26 11.98 -3.58
CA ILE A 118 5.49 12.13 -2.79
C ILE A 118 6.65 12.60 -3.67
N GLU A 119 6.77 12.10 -4.89
CA GLU A 119 7.82 12.48 -5.85
C GLU A 119 7.68 13.91 -6.36
N LYS A 120 6.46 14.44 -6.41
CA LYS A 120 6.19 15.86 -6.68
C LYS A 120 6.48 16.77 -5.49
N GLY A 121 6.74 16.21 -4.31
CA GLY A 121 6.91 16.98 -3.07
C GLY A 121 5.61 17.35 -2.38
N ASN A 122 4.49 16.68 -2.70
CA ASN A 122 3.20 16.86 -2.05
C ASN A 122 3.14 15.96 -0.80
N LEU A 123 3.85 16.37 0.25
CA LEU A 123 3.91 15.71 1.56
C LEU A 123 3.44 16.65 2.67
#